data_AF-A0A836XEI1-F1
#
_entry.id   AF-A0A836XEI1-F1
#
_cell.length_a   1.000
_cell.length_b   1.000
_cell.length_c   1.000
_cell.angle_alpha   90.00
_cell.angle_beta   90.00
_cell.angle_gamma   90.00
#
_symmetry.space_group_name_H-M   'P 1'
#
loop_
_entity.id
_entity.type
_entity.pdbx_description
1 polymer ?
#
loop_
_entity_poly.entity_id
_entity_poly.type
_entity_poly.pdbx_seq_one_letter_code
_entity_poly.pdbx_strand_id
1 'polypeptide(L)'
;MIKKLVVIAIIVLIGFGANAQSKFGADSVACIENLSLFREYFKQKSYADALNPWRWTFNNCPKSSGNIYKNGPKIIKARMNIDPENKSAYIDTLMMIFDQRIKCFGQEGYVLGLKGYELIGVDKDRSEEGLDYLKQSLDLEGNNASVQAVYGYMKAIETLEKSGLKTKVDVLEAYAIVSEIIDYNIVNETKTAKGFIQYSEKIENLFTPYANCDDLITLFSQKFDASTDDVNALKRITKILDNKKCTESHLFFNASSRLYELEPSASSADKIAKMSIAKGRSAASVEFAKKAIELEEDTNQKAIYYLGLADAYRNMGSYVSARNAVYSALEFRSGWGEAYMNLGYIYIAGAKTCGDDFDESTVYWVAVDAFRKALSDEDTKDRASKSINTYSKYFPAKEKCFFKGVEAGKSHTVECWINKTTMARTSD
;
A
#
# COMPACT_ATOMS: atom_id res chain seq x y z
N MET A 1 15.06 -100.42 11.55
CA MET A 1 13.96 -99.98 12.43
C MET A 1 14.21 -98.56 12.90
N ILE A 2 13.47 -97.63 12.32
CA ILE A 2 12.89 -96.37 12.86
C ILE A 2 13.75 -95.52 13.83
N LYS A 3 14.15 -94.36 13.29
CA LYS A 3 14.58 -93.13 13.97
C LYS A 3 13.52 -92.64 14.96
N LYS A 4 13.93 -92.13 16.12
CA LYS A 4 13.12 -91.19 16.93
C LYS A 4 13.95 -89.94 17.26
N LEU A 5 13.74 -88.90 16.45
CA LEU A 5 14.06 -87.51 16.77
C LEU A 5 12.95 -87.00 17.68
N VAL A 6 13.30 -86.53 18.87
CA VAL A 6 12.40 -85.80 19.77
C VAL A 6 12.57 -84.31 19.44
N VAL A 7 11.53 -83.71 18.84
CA VAL A 7 11.43 -82.26 18.63
C VAL A 7 10.53 -81.71 19.73
N ILE A 8 11.11 -80.89 20.61
CA ILE A 8 10.38 -80.12 21.62
C ILE A 8 9.96 -78.80 20.97
N ALA A 9 8.67 -78.65 20.70
CA ALA A 9 8.09 -77.38 20.24
C ALA A 9 7.80 -76.48 21.44
N ILE A 10 8.56 -75.40 21.58
CA ILE A 10 8.26 -74.31 22.50
C ILE A 10 7.27 -73.37 21.79
N ILE A 11 6.01 -73.37 22.22
CA ILE A 11 5.01 -72.38 21.80
C ILE A 11 5.18 -71.17 22.72
N VAL A 12 5.83 -70.12 22.21
CA VAL A 12 5.83 -68.79 22.82
C VAL A 12 4.54 -68.10 22.37
N LEU A 13 3.56 -68.02 23.28
CA LEU A 13 2.38 -67.16 23.14
C LEU A 13 2.82 -65.70 23.29
N ILE A 14 3.17 -65.06 22.17
CA ILE A 14 3.32 -63.60 22.10
C ILE A 14 1.91 -63.01 22.12
N GLY A 15 1.49 -62.52 23.30
CA GLY A 15 0.31 -61.69 23.44
C GLY A 15 0.53 -60.34 22.75
N PHE A 16 0.11 -60.22 21.49
CA PHE A 16 -0.07 -58.94 20.82
C PHE A 16 -1.30 -58.25 21.40
N GLY A 17 -1.14 -57.59 22.56
CA GLY A 17 -2.09 -56.63 23.09
C GLY A 17 -1.97 -55.27 22.40
N ALA A 18 -2.04 -55.23 21.07
CA ALA A 18 -2.27 -53.99 20.35
C ALA A 18 -3.78 -53.71 20.39
N ASN A 19 -4.26 -53.03 21.43
CA ASN A 19 -5.60 -52.45 21.40
C ASN A 19 -5.62 -51.36 20.33
N ALA A 20 -5.94 -51.74 19.09
CA ALA A 20 -6.32 -50.82 18.03
C ALA A 20 -7.69 -50.23 18.39
N GLN A 21 -7.71 -49.30 19.33
CA GLN A 21 -8.91 -48.55 19.68
C GLN A 21 -9.42 -47.86 18.42
N SER A 22 -10.71 -48.03 18.12
CA SER A 22 -11.33 -47.44 16.93
C SER A 22 -11.11 -45.92 16.90
N LYS A 23 -11.17 -45.29 15.71
CA LYS A 23 -11.08 -43.82 15.60
C LYS A 23 -12.16 -43.08 16.42
N PHE A 24 -13.21 -43.80 16.85
CA PHE A 24 -14.32 -43.29 17.67
C PHE A 24 -14.10 -43.46 19.18
N GLY A 25 -12.91 -43.88 19.62
CA GLY A 25 -12.61 -44.05 21.04
C GLY A 25 -13.22 -45.33 21.64
N ALA A 26 -13.32 -45.35 22.97
CA ALA A 26 -13.83 -46.51 23.71
C ALA A 26 -15.36 -46.59 23.65
N ASP A 27 -16.04 -45.43 23.71
CA ASP A 27 -17.48 -45.32 23.55
C ASP A 27 -17.82 -44.77 22.15
N SER A 28 -17.91 -45.68 21.18
CA SER A 28 -18.16 -45.31 19.80
C SER A 28 -19.56 -44.70 19.59
N VAL A 29 -20.54 -45.09 20.40
CA VAL A 29 -21.92 -44.60 20.27
C VAL A 29 -21.99 -43.14 20.73
N ALA A 30 -21.48 -42.85 21.93
CA ALA A 30 -21.44 -41.48 22.44
C ALA A 30 -20.58 -40.57 21.56
N CYS A 31 -19.50 -41.09 20.96
CA CYS A 31 -18.72 -40.32 19.99
C CYS A 31 -19.51 -39.92 18.74
N ILE A 32 -20.23 -40.87 18.13
CA ILE A 32 -21.04 -40.58 16.93
C ILE A 32 -22.16 -39.60 17.26
N GLU A 33 -22.82 -39.76 18.41
CA GLU A 33 -23.88 -38.88 18.87
C GLU A 33 -23.38 -37.46 19.09
N ASN A 34 -22.36 -37.26 19.93
CA ASN A 34 -21.81 -35.94 20.21
C ASN A 34 -21.21 -35.29 18.95
N LEU A 35 -20.59 -36.07 18.06
CA LEU A 35 -20.08 -35.59 16.77
C LEU A 35 -21.21 -35.10 15.87
N SER A 36 -22.36 -35.77 15.87
CA SER A 36 -23.55 -35.34 15.12
C SER A 36 -24.12 -34.04 15.72
N LEU A 37 -24.35 -34.03 17.03
CA LEU A 37 -24.94 -32.90 17.77
C LEU A 37 -24.12 -31.63 17.60
N PHE A 38 -22.80 -31.66 17.88
CA PHE A 38 -22.01 -30.43 17.78
C PHE A 38 -21.96 -29.91 16.34
N ARG A 39 -21.91 -30.80 15.34
CA ARG A 39 -21.86 -30.37 13.94
C ARG A 39 -23.17 -29.71 13.53
N GLU A 40 -24.29 -30.22 14.02
CA GLU A 40 -25.60 -29.64 13.71
C GLU A 40 -25.79 -28.27 14.38
N TYR A 41 -25.49 -28.16 15.68
CA TYR A 41 -25.47 -26.86 16.38
C TYR A 41 -24.51 -25.87 15.72
N PHE A 42 -23.32 -26.32 15.29
CA PHE A 42 -22.36 -25.46 14.60
C PHE A 42 -22.88 -24.92 13.27
N LYS A 43 -23.54 -25.75 12.44
CA LYS A 43 -24.15 -25.29 11.18
C LYS A 43 -25.23 -24.24 11.43
N GLN A 44 -26.01 -24.42 12.49
CA GLN A 44 -27.03 -23.47 12.94
C GLN A 44 -26.44 -22.23 13.61
N LYS A 45 -25.10 -22.15 13.74
CA LYS A 45 -24.35 -21.09 14.42
C LYS A 45 -24.67 -20.98 15.93
N SER A 46 -25.29 -22.00 16.53
CA SER A 46 -25.48 -22.07 17.98
C SER A 46 -24.19 -22.58 18.65
N TYR A 47 -23.21 -21.68 18.81
CA TYR A 47 -21.91 -22.06 19.36
C TYR A 47 -21.96 -22.40 20.85
N ALA A 48 -22.91 -21.83 21.60
CA ALA A 48 -23.11 -22.14 23.01
C ALA A 48 -23.56 -23.60 23.17
N ASP A 49 -24.56 -24.03 22.40
CA ASP A 49 -25.05 -25.42 22.43
C ASP A 49 -24.04 -26.40 21.83
N ALA A 50 -23.25 -25.95 20.84
CA ALA A 50 -22.21 -26.77 20.25
C ALA A 50 -21.04 -27.06 21.22
N LEU A 51 -20.81 -26.22 22.24
CA LEU A 51 -19.60 -26.27 23.08
C LEU A 51 -19.47 -27.58 23.84
N ASN A 52 -20.53 -28.02 24.51
CA ASN A 52 -20.50 -29.23 25.34
C ASN A 52 -20.27 -30.51 24.51
N PRO A 53 -21.07 -30.81 23.47
CA PRO A 53 -20.83 -31.99 22.64
C PRO A 53 -19.50 -31.91 21.89
N TRP A 54 -19.06 -30.71 21.46
CA TRP A 54 -17.73 -30.53 20.86
C TRP A 54 -16.62 -30.89 21.85
N ARG A 55 -16.65 -30.35 23.08
CA ARG A 55 -15.65 -30.62 24.12
C ARG A 55 -15.61 -32.10 24.47
N TRP A 56 -16.77 -32.75 24.52
CA TRP A 56 -16.84 -34.20 24.72
C TRP A 56 -16.08 -34.95 23.61
N THR A 57 -16.33 -34.63 22.34
CA THR A 57 -15.63 -35.31 21.22
C THR A 57 -14.12 -35.03 21.19
N PHE A 58 -13.71 -33.80 21.52
CA PHE A 58 -12.31 -33.38 21.60
C PHE A 58 -11.52 -34.22 22.62
N ASN A 59 -12.12 -34.51 23.78
CA ASN A 59 -11.47 -35.27 24.84
C ASN A 59 -11.54 -36.79 24.62
N ASN A 60 -12.68 -37.30 24.17
CA ASN A 60 -12.96 -38.75 24.20
C ASN A 60 -12.74 -39.46 22.86
N CYS A 61 -12.86 -38.75 21.74
CA CYS A 61 -12.63 -39.33 20.42
C CYS A 61 -11.96 -38.35 19.43
N PRO A 62 -10.78 -37.80 19.77
CA PRO A 62 -10.09 -36.75 19.01
C PRO A 62 -9.70 -37.12 17.57
N LYS A 63 -9.61 -38.42 17.26
CA LYS A 63 -9.27 -38.94 15.92
C LYS A 63 -10.49 -39.21 15.04
N SER A 64 -11.70 -39.01 15.56
CA SER A 64 -12.94 -39.39 14.87
C SER A 64 -13.24 -38.49 13.67
N SER A 65 -12.90 -37.20 13.73
CA SER A 65 -13.14 -36.25 12.64
C SER A 65 -12.26 -35.00 12.72
N GLY A 66 -11.70 -34.58 11.58
CA GLY A 66 -11.02 -33.28 11.47
C GLY A 66 -11.93 -32.08 11.71
N ASN A 67 -13.27 -32.24 11.64
CA ASN A 67 -14.21 -31.16 11.92
C ASN A 67 -14.15 -30.69 13.38
N ILE A 68 -13.71 -31.55 14.31
CA ILE A 68 -13.47 -31.17 15.70
C ILE A 68 -12.52 -29.97 15.74
N TYR A 69 -11.43 -30.04 14.98
CA TYR A 69 -10.39 -29.01 14.97
C TYR A 69 -10.68 -27.86 13.99
N LYS A 70 -11.45 -28.10 12.92
CA LYS A 70 -11.86 -27.01 12.00
C LYS A 70 -12.91 -26.09 12.63
N ASN A 71 -13.83 -26.65 13.43
CA ASN A 71 -14.94 -25.92 14.02
C ASN A 71 -14.61 -25.38 15.43
N GLY A 72 -13.78 -26.11 16.18
CA GLY A 72 -13.37 -25.78 17.54
C GLY A 72 -12.91 -24.33 17.74
N PRO A 73 -12.02 -23.77 16.91
CA PRO A 73 -11.54 -22.39 17.06
C PRO A 73 -12.68 -21.37 17.11
N LYS A 74 -13.71 -21.55 16.28
CA LYS A 74 -14.86 -20.63 16.23
C LYS A 74 -15.77 -20.79 17.45
N ILE A 75 -15.97 -22.02 17.91
CA ILE A 75 -16.75 -22.32 19.13
C ILE A 75 -16.08 -21.67 20.35
N ILE A 76 -14.76 -21.87 20.51
CA ILE A 76 -13.99 -21.31 21.62
C ILE A 76 -13.94 -19.79 21.56
N LYS A 77 -13.70 -19.19 20.38
CA LYS A 77 -13.74 -17.72 20.24
C LYS A 77 -15.12 -17.14 20.56
N ALA A 78 -16.21 -17.80 20.16
CA ALA A 78 -17.56 -17.36 20.52
C ALA A 78 -17.78 -17.39 22.04
N ARG A 79 -17.30 -18.44 22.72
CA ARG A 79 -17.36 -18.53 24.20
C ARG A 79 -16.50 -17.47 24.87
N MET A 80 -15.28 -17.26 24.39
CA MET A 80 -14.34 -16.26 24.89
C MET A 80 -14.91 -14.83 24.85
N ASN A 81 -15.71 -14.50 23.83
CA ASN A 81 -16.35 -13.18 23.73
C ASN A 81 -17.48 -12.98 24.74
N ILE A 82 -18.12 -14.06 25.21
CA ILE A 82 -19.22 -14.01 26.19
C ILE A 82 -18.67 -14.05 27.62
N ASP A 83 -17.46 -14.58 27.80
CA ASP A 83 -16.81 -14.82 29.09
C ASP A 83 -15.38 -14.25 29.09
N PRO A 84 -15.25 -12.91 29.04
CA PRO A 84 -13.94 -12.24 28.92
C PRO A 84 -13.08 -12.37 30.18
N GLU A 85 -13.67 -12.63 31.36
CA GLU A 85 -12.95 -12.86 32.60
C GLU A 85 -12.03 -14.09 32.51
N ASN A 86 -12.43 -15.09 31.72
CA ASN A 86 -11.67 -16.32 31.49
C ASN A 86 -10.92 -16.32 30.15
N LYS A 87 -10.68 -15.15 29.54
CA LYS A 87 -10.09 -15.03 28.20
C LYS A 87 -8.80 -15.84 28.02
N SER A 88 -7.87 -15.76 28.99
CA SER A 88 -6.59 -16.47 28.92
C SER A 88 -6.77 -18.00 28.83
N ALA A 89 -7.65 -18.59 29.64
CA ALA A 89 -7.94 -20.03 29.60
C ALA A 89 -8.56 -20.47 28.26
N TYR A 90 -9.37 -19.61 27.63
CA TYR A 90 -9.91 -19.88 26.30
C TYR A 90 -8.85 -19.77 25.20
N ILE A 91 -7.90 -18.85 25.31
CA ILE A 91 -6.74 -18.77 24.40
C ILE A 91 -5.91 -20.05 24.51
N ASP A 92 -5.64 -20.54 25.73
CA ASP A 92 -4.89 -21.78 25.90
C ASP A 92 -5.63 -22.99 25.31
N THR A 93 -6.95 -23.06 25.52
CA THR A 93 -7.79 -24.07 24.86
C THR A 93 -7.74 -23.94 23.33
N LEU A 94 -7.73 -22.72 22.80
CA LEU A 94 -7.57 -22.45 21.37
C LEU A 94 -6.22 -22.95 20.85
N MET A 95 -5.13 -22.77 21.59
CA MET A 95 -3.82 -23.29 21.21
C MET A 95 -3.77 -24.82 21.25
N MET A 96 -4.36 -25.43 22.29
CA MET A 96 -4.46 -26.89 22.42
C MET A 96 -5.20 -27.54 21.24
N ILE A 97 -6.19 -26.84 20.67
CA ILE A 97 -6.90 -27.33 19.48
C ILE A 97 -5.95 -27.58 18.32
N PHE A 98 -5.01 -26.66 18.08
CA PHE A 98 -4.05 -26.80 16.98
C PHE A 98 -3.02 -27.89 17.29
N ASP A 99 -2.52 -27.97 18.52
CA ASP A 99 -1.55 -29.00 18.93
C ASP A 99 -2.13 -30.41 18.80
N GLN A 100 -3.37 -30.61 19.26
CA GLN A 100 -4.02 -31.91 19.17
C GLN A 100 -4.39 -32.25 17.71
N ARG A 101 -4.70 -31.25 16.88
CA ARG A 101 -4.89 -31.45 15.43
C ARG A 101 -3.62 -31.99 14.77
N ILE A 102 -2.46 -31.41 15.06
CA ILE A 102 -1.16 -31.88 14.55
C ILE A 102 -0.96 -33.33 14.97
N LYS A 103 -1.14 -33.63 16.26
CA LYS A 103 -0.99 -35.00 16.79
C LYS A 103 -1.95 -36.02 16.15
N CYS A 104 -3.17 -35.61 15.81
CA CYS A 104 -4.19 -36.54 15.28
C CYS A 104 -4.18 -36.68 13.76
N PHE A 105 -3.81 -35.62 13.03
CA PHE A 105 -4.01 -35.52 11.58
C PHE A 105 -2.79 -35.01 10.81
N GLY A 106 -1.68 -34.67 11.48
CA GLY A 106 -0.46 -34.15 10.84
C GLY A 106 -0.65 -32.74 10.28
N GLN A 107 0.04 -32.46 9.16
CA GLN A 107 0.08 -31.14 8.50
C GLN A 107 0.67 -30.06 9.41
N GLU A 108 1.77 -30.38 10.09
CA GLU A 108 2.37 -29.53 11.13
C GLU A 108 2.61 -28.09 10.65
N GLY A 109 3.30 -27.90 9.53
CA GLY A 109 3.56 -26.56 8.98
C GLY A 109 2.29 -25.74 8.76
N TYR A 110 1.33 -26.26 8.00
CA TYR A 110 0.04 -25.60 7.78
C TYR A 110 -0.72 -25.28 9.07
N VAL A 111 -0.75 -26.21 10.04
CA VAL A 111 -1.50 -26.03 11.29
C VAL A 111 -0.82 -25.04 12.23
N LEU A 112 0.51 -25.02 12.29
CA LEU A 112 1.28 -24.00 13.02
C LEU A 112 1.02 -22.60 12.47
N GLY A 113 0.90 -22.47 11.15
CA GLY A 113 0.57 -21.19 10.50
C GLY A 113 -0.79 -20.65 10.94
N LEU A 114 -1.79 -21.52 11.03
CA LEU A 114 -3.10 -21.17 11.58
C LEU A 114 -3.04 -20.86 13.09
N LYS A 115 -2.25 -21.63 13.86
CA LYS A 115 -2.07 -21.44 15.31
C LYS A 115 -1.52 -20.06 15.61
N GLY A 116 -0.41 -19.69 14.99
CA GLY A 116 0.21 -18.39 15.19
C GLY A 116 -0.65 -17.23 14.69
N TYR A 117 -1.29 -17.36 13.52
CA TYR A 117 -2.21 -16.34 13.00
C TYR A 117 -3.40 -16.08 13.93
N GLU A 118 -3.99 -17.14 14.50
CA GLU A 118 -5.09 -17.01 15.45
C GLU A 118 -4.61 -16.42 16.79
N LEU A 119 -3.44 -16.83 17.30
CA LEU A 119 -2.88 -16.33 18.55
C LEU A 119 -2.68 -14.81 18.52
N ILE A 120 -1.94 -14.30 17.52
CA ILE A 120 -1.69 -12.85 17.39
C ILE A 120 -2.98 -12.04 17.17
N GLY A 121 -4.03 -12.69 16.64
CA GLY A 121 -5.33 -12.07 16.42
C GLY A 121 -6.14 -11.89 17.70
N VAL A 122 -6.03 -12.82 18.66
CA VAL A 122 -6.79 -12.79 19.91
C VAL A 122 -6.01 -12.20 21.09
N ASP A 123 -4.68 -12.25 21.02
CA ASP A 123 -3.75 -11.81 22.05
C ASP A 123 -2.47 -11.23 21.43
N LYS A 124 -2.36 -9.90 21.45
CA LYS A 124 -1.21 -9.18 20.88
C LYS A 124 0.03 -9.29 21.76
N ASP A 125 -0.13 -9.52 23.06
CA ASP A 125 0.99 -9.58 24.00
C ASP A 125 1.78 -10.89 23.80
N ARG A 126 1.14 -11.92 23.24
CA ARG A 126 1.76 -13.18 22.83
C ARG A 126 2.27 -13.17 21.38
N SER A 127 2.58 -12.00 20.81
CA SER A 127 3.05 -11.90 19.42
C SER A 127 4.41 -12.56 19.18
N GLU A 128 5.31 -12.61 20.18
CA GLU A 128 6.57 -13.37 20.09
C GLU A 128 6.31 -14.87 19.92
N GLU A 129 5.46 -15.44 20.77
CA GLU A 129 5.09 -16.86 20.65
C GLU A 129 4.35 -17.14 19.33
N GLY A 130 3.44 -16.25 18.93
CA GLY A 130 2.76 -16.35 17.64
C GLY A 130 3.74 -16.32 16.47
N LEU A 131 4.74 -15.44 16.52
CA LEU A 131 5.81 -15.33 15.53
C LEU A 131 6.60 -16.63 15.42
N ASP A 132 6.94 -17.28 16.54
CA ASP A 132 7.68 -18.55 16.53
C ASP A 132 6.91 -19.66 15.80
N TYR A 133 5.60 -19.77 16.00
CA TYR A 133 4.77 -20.72 15.25
C TYR A 133 4.68 -20.37 13.77
N LEU A 134 4.54 -19.08 13.46
CA LEU A 134 4.46 -18.59 12.08
C LEU A 134 5.76 -18.84 11.34
N LYS A 135 6.91 -18.59 11.96
CA LYS A 135 8.22 -18.86 11.40
C LYS A 135 8.41 -20.34 11.09
N GLN A 136 8.13 -21.22 12.05
CA GLN A 136 8.19 -22.67 11.83
C GLN A 136 7.25 -23.13 10.70
N SER A 137 6.07 -22.52 10.60
CA SER A 137 5.15 -22.78 9.48
C SER A 137 5.76 -22.43 8.13
N LEU A 138 6.39 -21.24 8.01
CA LEU A 138 7.04 -20.82 6.77
C LEU A 138 8.24 -21.70 6.44
N ASP A 139 9.04 -22.10 7.43
CA ASP A 139 10.21 -22.98 7.23
C ASP A 139 9.79 -24.38 6.74
N LEU A 140 8.68 -24.92 7.26
CA LEU A 140 8.18 -26.25 6.87
C LEU A 140 7.46 -26.25 5.52
N GLU A 141 6.69 -25.21 5.22
CA GLU A 141 5.85 -25.17 4.01
C GLU A 141 6.54 -24.49 2.82
N GLY A 142 7.51 -23.60 3.08
CA GLY A 142 8.15 -22.78 2.06
C GLY A 142 7.13 -22.07 1.18
N ASN A 143 7.23 -22.27 -0.14
CA ASN A 143 6.29 -21.71 -1.11
C ASN A 143 4.85 -22.25 -1.02
N ASN A 144 4.61 -23.33 -0.29
CA ASN A 144 3.25 -23.85 -0.04
C ASN A 144 2.58 -23.20 1.19
N ALA A 145 3.26 -22.27 1.87
CA ALA A 145 2.73 -21.61 3.05
C ALA A 145 1.38 -20.94 2.78
N SER A 146 0.48 -21.04 3.76
CA SER A 146 -0.86 -20.46 3.63
C SER A 146 -0.83 -18.93 3.67
N VAL A 147 -1.81 -18.28 3.03
CA VAL A 147 -2.00 -16.82 3.10
C VAL A 147 -2.07 -16.32 4.56
N GLN A 148 -2.70 -17.09 5.45
CA GLN A 148 -2.78 -16.79 6.87
C GLN A 148 -1.40 -16.77 7.54
N ALA A 149 -0.55 -17.75 7.24
CA ALA A 149 0.80 -17.84 7.80
C ALA A 149 1.66 -16.66 7.30
N VAL A 150 1.63 -16.39 6.00
CA VAL A 150 2.40 -15.30 5.38
C VAL A 150 1.97 -13.93 5.91
N TYR A 151 0.67 -13.64 5.92
CA TYR A 151 0.15 -12.39 6.49
C TYR A 151 0.38 -12.31 8.01
N GLY A 152 0.18 -13.41 8.72
CA GLY A 152 0.38 -13.49 10.16
C GLY A 152 1.82 -13.19 10.56
N TYR A 153 2.79 -13.76 9.82
CA TYR A 153 4.22 -13.52 10.04
C TYR A 153 4.56 -12.02 9.93
N MET A 154 4.13 -11.38 8.84
CA MET A 154 4.32 -9.94 8.66
C MET A 154 3.64 -9.13 9.77
N LYS A 155 2.43 -9.52 10.16
CA LYS A 155 1.66 -8.81 11.19
C LYS A 155 2.26 -8.95 12.59
N ALA A 156 2.81 -10.11 12.92
CA ALA A 156 3.48 -10.36 14.20
C ALA A 156 4.75 -9.50 14.32
N ILE A 157 5.57 -9.45 13.27
CA ILE A 157 6.77 -8.60 13.22
C ILE A 157 6.42 -7.12 13.38
N GLU A 158 5.41 -6.62 12.65
CA GLU A 158 4.95 -5.22 12.78
C GLU A 158 4.41 -4.92 14.19
N THR A 159 3.73 -5.88 14.82
CA THR A 159 3.22 -5.71 16.20
C THR A 159 4.37 -5.64 17.20
N LEU A 160 5.40 -6.47 17.03
CA LEU A 160 6.58 -6.49 17.89
C LEU A 160 7.50 -5.29 17.67
N GLU A 161 7.52 -4.72 16.45
CA GLU A 161 8.24 -3.46 16.20
C GLU A 161 7.56 -2.33 16.96
N LYS A 162 6.23 -2.25 16.92
CA LYS A 162 5.45 -1.24 17.63
C LYS A 162 5.57 -1.34 19.15
N SER A 163 5.85 -2.54 19.69
CA SER A 163 6.14 -2.72 21.12
C SER A 163 7.60 -2.48 21.50
N GLY A 164 8.49 -2.25 20.52
CA GLY A 164 9.92 -2.03 20.73
C GLY A 164 10.76 -3.31 20.86
N LEU A 165 10.17 -4.49 20.65
CA LEU A 165 10.86 -5.78 20.70
C LEU A 165 11.51 -6.16 19.36
N LYS A 166 11.07 -5.55 18.26
CA LYS A 166 11.66 -5.67 16.93
C LYS A 166 12.04 -4.30 16.38
N THR A 167 12.92 -4.30 15.40
CA THR A 167 13.41 -3.09 14.74
C THR A 167 12.72 -2.87 13.40
N LYS A 168 12.89 -1.67 12.84
CA LYS A 168 12.46 -1.39 11.47
C LYS A 168 13.11 -2.34 10.45
N VAL A 169 14.37 -2.72 10.69
CA VAL A 169 15.11 -3.66 9.82
C VAL A 169 14.43 -5.02 9.80
N ASP A 170 13.99 -5.53 10.96
CA ASP A 170 13.23 -6.79 11.03
C ASP A 170 11.96 -6.74 10.17
N VAL A 171 11.28 -5.59 10.10
CA VAL A 171 10.08 -5.40 9.25
C VAL A 171 10.44 -5.47 7.76
N LEU A 172 11.55 -4.86 7.36
CA LEU A 172 12.02 -4.89 5.97
C LEU A 172 12.42 -6.33 5.56
N GLU A 173 13.17 -7.03 6.42
CA GLU A 173 13.58 -8.42 6.20
C GLU A 173 12.38 -9.37 6.15
N ALA A 174 11.40 -9.18 7.05
CA ALA A 174 10.18 -9.96 7.05
C ALA A 174 9.40 -9.79 5.74
N TYR A 175 9.32 -8.56 5.21
CA TYR A 175 8.68 -8.31 3.93
C TYR A 175 9.41 -9.01 2.77
N ALA A 176 10.75 -8.99 2.75
CA ALA A 176 11.53 -9.68 1.74
C ALA A 176 11.15 -11.18 1.68
N ILE A 177 11.12 -11.86 2.83
CA ILE A 177 10.73 -13.28 2.94
C ILE A 177 9.30 -13.52 2.42
N VAL A 178 8.31 -12.78 2.93
CA VAL A 178 6.91 -13.03 2.55
C VAL A 178 6.62 -12.68 1.10
N SER A 179 7.31 -11.68 0.55
CA SER A 179 7.12 -11.26 -0.83
C SER A 179 7.59 -12.33 -1.83
N GLU A 180 8.66 -13.09 -1.54
CA GLU A 180 9.07 -14.22 -2.38
C GLU A 180 8.00 -15.32 -2.46
N ILE A 181 7.38 -15.65 -1.32
CA ILE A 181 6.29 -16.65 -1.27
C ILE A 181 5.08 -16.15 -2.06
N ILE A 182 4.70 -14.89 -1.87
CA ILE A 182 3.60 -14.24 -2.60
C ILE A 182 3.84 -14.29 -4.10
N ASP A 183 5.01 -13.84 -4.55
CA ASP A 183 5.34 -13.73 -5.97
C ASP A 183 5.41 -15.11 -6.62
N TYR A 184 6.04 -16.09 -5.98
CA TYR A 184 6.04 -17.47 -6.46
C TYR A 184 4.62 -17.97 -6.72
N ASN A 185 3.70 -17.74 -5.77
CA ASN A 185 2.34 -18.23 -5.88
C ASN A 185 1.54 -17.51 -6.97
N ILE A 186 1.78 -16.21 -7.19
CA ILE A 186 1.12 -15.40 -8.22
C ILE A 186 1.65 -15.77 -9.60
N VAL A 187 2.97 -15.77 -9.80
CA VAL A 187 3.63 -16.04 -11.09
C VAL A 187 3.33 -17.46 -11.58
N ASN A 188 3.29 -18.45 -10.67
CA ASN A 188 3.00 -19.84 -11.04
C ASN A 188 1.50 -20.16 -11.03
N GLU A 189 0.61 -19.16 -10.91
CA GLU A 189 -0.85 -19.30 -10.94
C GLU A 189 -1.39 -20.42 -10.04
N THR A 190 -0.79 -20.56 -8.86
CA THR A 190 -1.17 -21.59 -7.89
C THR A 190 -2.64 -21.44 -7.45
N LYS A 191 -3.20 -22.48 -6.82
CA LYS A 191 -4.58 -22.42 -6.27
C LYS A 191 -4.76 -21.29 -5.24
N THR A 192 -3.68 -20.84 -4.61
CA THR A 192 -3.61 -19.78 -3.61
C THR A 192 -3.33 -18.39 -4.19
N ALA A 193 -2.99 -18.28 -5.49
CA ALA A 193 -2.64 -17.03 -6.17
C ALA A 193 -3.67 -15.92 -5.92
N LYS A 194 -4.96 -16.23 -6.11
CA LYS A 194 -6.06 -15.26 -5.86
C LYS A 194 -6.09 -14.77 -4.42
N GLY A 195 -5.80 -15.64 -3.45
CA GLY A 195 -5.71 -15.27 -2.05
C GLY A 195 -4.53 -14.36 -1.77
N PHE A 196 -3.37 -14.64 -2.36
CA PHE A 196 -2.20 -13.78 -2.24
C PHE A 196 -2.41 -12.41 -2.89
N ILE A 197 -2.96 -12.33 -4.10
CA ILE A 197 -3.31 -11.05 -4.75
C ILE A 197 -4.18 -10.17 -3.84
N GLN A 198 -5.16 -10.77 -3.15
CA GLN A 198 -6.05 -10.06 -2.22
C GLN A 198 -5.35 -9.58 -0.93
N TYR A 199 -4.27 -10.26 -0.52
CA TYR A 199 -3.55 -9.94 0.71
C TYR A 199 -2.28 -9.13 0.47
N SER A 200 -1.74 -9.06 -0.76
CA SER A 200 -0.54 -8.29 -1.09
C SER A 200 -0.66 -6.83 -0.63
N GLU A 201 -1.77 -6.14 -0.94
CA GLU A 201 -1.97 -4.75 -0.51
C GLU A 201 -1.97 -4.63 1.03
N LYS A 202 -2.55 -5.60 1.74
CA LYS A 202 -2.56 -5.59 3.22
C LYS A 202 -1.15 -5.78 3.79
N ILE A 203 -0.35 -6.67 3.19
CA ILE A 203 1.03 -6.94 3.61
C ILE A 203 1.93 -5.74 3.28
N GLU A 204 1.80 -5.17 2.08
CA GLU A 204 2.50 -3.96 1.65
C GLU A 204 2.20 -2.78 2.59
N ASN A 205 0.96 -2.64 3.07
CA ASN A 205 0.60 -1.60 4.04
C ASN A 205 1.24 -1.78 5.42
N LEU A 206 1.60 -3.01 5.82
CA LEU A 206 2.34 -3.26 7.06
C LEU A 206 3.82 -2.88 6.92
N PHE A 207 4.38 -2.99 5.72
CA PHE A 207 5.78 -2.71 5.42
C PHE A 207 6.05 -1.23 5.08
N THR A 208 5.17 -0.63 4.26
CA THR A 208 5.38 0.70 3.66
C THR A 208 5.73 1.80 4.67
N PRO A 209 5.13 1.88 5.88
CA PRO A 209 5.51 2.91 6.87
C PRO A 209 6.99 2.90 7.24
N TYR A 210 7.66 1.75 7.15
CA TYR A 210 9.04 1.52 7.57
C TYR A 210 10.06 1.70 6.45
N ALA A 211 9.61 1.63 5.19
CA ALA A 211 10.47 1.75 4.02
C ALA A 211 10.68 3.20 3.58
N ASN A 212 11.92 3.53 3.24
CA ASN A 212 12.30 4.76 2.54
C ASN A 212 12.26 4.55 1.00
N CYS A 213 12.54 5.60 0.22
CA CYS A 213 12.49 5.47 -1.24
C CYS A 213 13.52 4.48 -1.80
N ASP A 214 14.75 4.45 -1.26
CA ASP A 214 15.80 3.54 -1.72
C ASP A 214 15.44 2.08 -1.43
N ASP A 215 14.84 1.79 -0.28
CA ASP A 215 14.34 0.46 0.08
C ASP A 215 13.26 0.01 -0.91
N LEU A 216 12.25 0.88 -1.15
CA LEU A 216 11.14 0.60 -2.06
C LEU A 216 11.61 0.41 -3.50
N ILE A 217 12.48 1.31 -3.97
CA ILE A 217 13.01 1.27 -5.33
C ILE A 217 13.84 0.01 -5.51
N THR A 218 14.78 -0.28 -4.62
CA THR A 218 15.62 -1.49 -4.70
C THR A 218 14.77 -2.75 -4.78
N LEU A 219 13.84 -2.89 -3.83
CA LEU A 219 13.00 -4.07 -3.69
C LEU A 219 12.09 -4.31 -4.89
N PHE A 220 11.32 -3.29 -5.29
CA PHE A 220 10.41 -3.44 -6.42
C PHE A 220 11.17 -3.51 -7.75
N SER A 221 12.33 -2.85 -7.90
CA SER A 221 13.12 -2.92 -9.13
C SER A 221 13.69 -4.31 -9.37
N GLN A 222 14.10 -5.02 -8.32
CA GLN A 222 14.59 -6.41 -8.45
C GLN A 222 13.52 -7.35 -9.04
N LYS A 223 12.24 -7.03 -8.83
CA LYS A 223 11.10 -7.89 -9.16
C LYS A 223 10.28 -7.37 -10.35
N PHE A 224 10.52 -6.14 -10.77
CA PHE A 224 9.74 -5.49 -11.80
C PHE A 224 10.17 -5.95 -13.19
N ASP A 225 9.25 -6.62 -13.89
CA ASP A 225 9.35 -6.87 -15.31
C ASP A 225 8.67 -5.72 -16.08
N ALA A 226 9.46 -4.99 -16.87
CA ALA A 226 8.94 -3.89 -17.68
C ALA A 226 7.93 -4.32 -18.75
N SER A 227 7.88 -5.61 -19.08
CA SER A 227 6.92 -6.19 -20.02
C SER A 227 5.63 -6.71 -19.38
N THR A 228 5.52 -6.66 -18.04
CA THR A 228 4.37 -7.20 -17.31
C THR A 228 3.03 -6.63 -17.78
N ASP A 229 2.03 -7.49 -17.88
CA ASP A 229 0.63 -7.15 -18.14
C ASP A 229 -0.23 -7.20 -16.85
N ASP A 230 0.37 -7.44 -15.67
CA ASP A 230 -0.35 -7.39 -14.40
C ASP A 230 -0.66 -5.94 -14.01
N VAL A 231 -1.78 -5.44 -14.53
CA VAL A 231 -2.34 -4.12 -14.24
C VAL A 231 -2.50 -3.89 -12.73
N ASN A 232 -2.83 -4.92 -11.95
CA ASN A 232 -2.97 -4.77 -10.50
C ASN A 232 -1.62 -4.55 -9.84
N ALA A 233 -0.58 -5.27 -10.25
CA ALA A 233 0.79 -5.04 -9.77
C ALA A 233 1.28 -3.63 -10.15
N LEU A 234 1.06 -3.20 -11.39
CA LEU A 234 1.42 -1.86 -11.85
C LEU A 234 0.71 -0.76 -11.04
N LYS A 235 -0.60 -0.90 -10.79
CA LYS A 235 -1.36 0.01 -9.92
C LYS A 235 -0.82 0.03 -8.48
N ARG A 236 -0.47 -1.12 -7.92
CA ARG A 236 0.12 -1.19 -6.56
C ARG A 236 1.48 -0.49 -6.48
N ILE A 237 2.42 -0.85 -7.36
CA ILE A 237 3.78 -0.28 -7.37
C ILE A 237 3.72 1.25 -7.54
N THR A 238 2.98 1.72 -8.55
CA THR A 238 2.87 3.17 -8.80
C THR A 238 2.20 3.90 -7.64
N LYS A 239 1.15 3.36 -7.04
CA LYS A 239 0.48 3.94 -5.86
C LYS A 239 1.41 4.03 -4.65
N ILE A 240 2.17 2.97 -4.34
CA ILE A 240 3.08 2.95 -3.19
C ILE A 240 4.19 4.00 -3.36
N LEU A 241 4.83 4.01 -4.53
CA LEU A 241 5.91 4.96 -4.83
C LEU A 241 5.40 6.41 -4.83
N ASP A 242 4.23 6.69 -5.41
CA ASP A 242 3.60 8.01 -5.43
C ASP A 242 3.27 8.51 -4.00
N ASN A 243 2.64 7.66 -3.18
CA ASN A 243 2.32 7.97 -1.78
C ASN A 243 3.56 8.27 -0.94
N LYS A 244 4.69 7.63 -1.28
CA LYS A 244 6.00 7.86 -0.64
C LYS A 244 6.84 8.94 -1.30
N LYS A 245 6.30 9.60 -2.34
CA LYS A 245 6.96 10.66 -3.13
C LYS A 245 8.26 10.19 -3.81
N CYS A 246 8.32 8.91 -4.17
CA CYS A 246 9.46 8.28 -4.85
C CYS A 246 9.27 8.29 -6.39
N THR A 247 8.80 9.42 -6.92
CA THR A 247 8.31 9.56 -8.30
C THR A 247 9.41 9.78 -9.35
N GLU A 248 10.65 10.03 -8.91
CA GLU A 248 11.79 10.34 -9.79
C GLU A 248 12.56 9.11 -10.28
N SER A 249 12.19 7.93 -9.76
CA SER A 249 12.88 6.67 -10.03
C SER A 249 12.58 6.12 -11.43
N HIS A 250 13.54 5.38 -11.99
CA HIS A 250 13.32 4.65 -13.25
C HIS A 250 12.22 3.60 -13.13
N LEU A 251 12.09 2.98 -11.96
CA LEU A 251 11.00 2.06 -11.67
C LEU A 251 9.63 2.74 -11.76
N PHE A 252 9.45 3.90 -11.12
CA PHE A 252 8.20 4.64 -11.20
C PHE A 252 7.87 5.01 -12.64
N PHE A 253 8.90 5.37 -13.43
CA PHE A 253 8.74 5.65 -14.86
C PHE A 253 8.23 4.45 -15.62
N ASN A 254 8.97 3.33 -15.57
CA ASN A 254 8.63 2.15 -16.36
C ASN A 254 7.25 1.59 -15.95
N ALA A 255 6.96 1.52 -14.65
CA ALA A 255 5.67 1.04 -14.16
C ALA A 255 4.50 1.96 -14.56
N SER A 256 4.67 3.28 -14.46
CA SER A 256 3.63 4.24 -14.86
C SER A 256 3.40 4.25 -16.37
N SER A 257 4.47 4.18 -17.16
CA SER A 257 4.39 4.09 -18.62
C SER A 257 3.70 2.81 -19.06
N ARG A 258 4.09 1.65 -18.50
CA ARG A 258 3.45 0.38 -18.82
C ARG A 258 1.97 0.35 -18.40
N LEU A 259 1.66 0.91 -17.22
CA LEU A 259 0.28 1.04 -16.78
C LEU A 259 -0.55 1.90 -17.74
N TYR A 260 0.02 3.02 -18.22
CA TYR A 260 -0.66 3.88 -19.18
C TYR A 260 -0.87 3.19 -20.54
N GLU A 261 0.07 2.37 -21.01
CA GLU A 261 -0.10 1.59 -22.24
C GLU A 261 -1.26 0.60 -22.15
N LEU A 262 -1.44 -0.04 -20.99
CA LEU A 262 -2.47 -1.06 -20.77
C LEU A 262 -3.83 -0.46 -20.41
N GLU A 263 -3.83 0.60 -19.59
CA GLU A 263 -5.03 1.29 -19.11
C GLU A 263 -4.79 2.81 -19.14
N PRO A 264 -4.92 3.44 -20.33
CA PRO A 264 -4.80 4.89 -20.45
C PRO A 264 -5.81 5.59 -19.55
N SER A 265 -5.34 6.55 -18.76
CA SER A 265 -6.21 7.39 -17.94
C SER A 265 -5.64 8.79 -17.87
N ALA A 266 -6.50 9.77 -17.60
CA ALA A 266 -6.07 11.16 -17.44
C ALA A 266 -5.02 11.31 -16.31
N SER A 267 -5.23 10.60 -15.19
CA SER A 267 -4.30 10.60 -14.07
C SER A 267 -2.94 9.99 -14.41
N SER A 268 -2.92 8.86 -15.14
CA SER A 268 -1.65 8.23 -15.55
C SER A 268 -0.90 9.09 -16.57
N ALA A 269 -1.60 9.76 -17.49
CA ALA A 269 -0.99 10.73 -18.41
C ALA A 269 -0.36 11.93 -17.67
N ASP A 270 -1.07 12.53 -16.70
CA ASP A 270 -0.55 13.65 -15.90
C ASP A 270 0.71 13.26 -15.11
N LYS A 271 0.73 12.05 -14.53
CA LYS A 271 1.92 11.51 -13.85
C LYS A 271 3.12 11.38 -14.78
N ILE A 272 2.91 10.85 -15.99
CA ILE A 272 3.97 10.76 -17.01
C ILE A 272 4.44 12.15 -17.44
N ALA A 273 3.53 13.12 -17.55
CA ALA A 273 3.86 14.50 -17.89
C ALA A 273 4.78 15.14 -16.83
N LYS A 274 4.42 15.06 -15.55
CA LYS A 274 5.21 15.59 -14.42
C LYS A 274 6.60 14.96 -14.35
N MET A 275 6.67 13.64 -14.47
CA MET A 275 7.93 12.92 -14.47
C MET A 275 8.82 13.25 -15.67
N SER A 276 8.22 13.50 -16.84
CA SER A 276 8.96 13.93 -18.02
C SER A 276 9.66 15.28 -17.81
N ILE A 277 9.08 16.19 -17.02
CA ILE A 277 9.73 17.45 -16.61
C ILE A 277 11.01 17.15 -15.83
N ALA A 278 10.92 16.30 -14.81
CA ALA A 278 12.04 16.01 -13.94
C ALA A 278 13.19 15.25 -14.65
N LYS A 279 12.88 14.54 -15.75
CA LYS A 279 13.87 13.93 -16.65
C LYS A 279 14.38 14.88 -17.75
N GLY A 280 13.98 16.16 -17.75
CA GLY A 280 14.35 17.15 -18.78
C GLY A 280 13.75 16.90 -20.17
N ARG A 281 12.72 16.05 -20.27
CA ARG A 281 12.02 15.69 -21.52
C ARG A 281 10.82 16.60 -21.75
N SER A 282 11.06 17.89 -21.94
CA SER A 282 9.99 18.91 -21.97
C SER A 282 8.95 18.68 -23.09
N ALA A 283 9.37 18.18 -24.26
CA ALA A 283 8.44 17.88 -25.36
C ALA A 283 7.46 16.75 -25.01
N ALA A 284 7.96 15.65 -24.43
CA ALA A 284 7.13 14.54 -23.98
C ALA A 284 6.19 14.97 -22.85
N SER A 285 6.66 15.82 -21.94
CA SER A 285 5.82 16.38 -20.88
C SER A 285 4.58 17.10 -21.42
N VAL A 286 4.77 17.96 -22.41
CA VAL A 286 3.65 18.68 -23.06
C VAL A 286 2.68 17.71 -23.75
N GLU A 287 3.19 16.70 -24.44
CA GLU A 287 2.36 15.69 -25.12
C GLU A 287 1.45 14.94 -24.12
N PHE A 288 2.03 14.43 -23.04
CA PHE A 288 1.26 13.69 -22.02
C PHE A 288 0.33 14.60 -21.22
N ALA A 289 0.70 15.85 -20.95
CA ALA A 289 -0.21 16.80 -20.29
C ALA A 289 -1.44 17.10 -21.15
N LYS A 290 -1.29 17.19 -22.49
CA LYS A 290 -2.44 17.31 -23.40
C LYS A 290 -3.33 16.07 -23.37
N LYS A 291 -2.73 14.87 -23.42
CA LYS A 291 -3.46 13.60 -23.29
C LYS A 291 -4.24 13.52 -21.97
N ALA A 292 -3.66 14.01 -20.86
CA ALA A 292 -4.35 14.07 -19.57
C ALA A 292 -5.63 14.93 -19.64
N ILE A 293 -5.55 16.09 -20.30
CA ILE A 293 -6.70 16.98 -20.51
C ILE A 293 -7.75 16.34 -21.43
N GLU A 294 -7.32 15.67 -22.50
CA GLU A 294 -8.21 15.00 -23.47
C GLU A 294 -8.99 13.84 -22.84
N LEU A 295 -8.38 13.09 -21.93
CA LEU A 295 -8.98 11.93 -21.27
C LEU A 295 -9.82 12.29 -20.03
N GLU A 296 -9.76 13.53 -19.56
CA GLU A 296 -10.49 13.95 -18.36
C GLU A 296 -11.88 14.47 -18.72
N GLU A 297 -12.87 14.13 -17.91
CA GLU A 297 -14.26 14.57 -18.09
C GLU A 297 -14.68 15.55 -16.99
N ASP A 298 -14.14 15.39 -15.77
CA ASP A 298 -14.42 16.31 -14.67
C ASP A 298 -13.78 17.67 -14.93
N THR A 299 -14.60 18.73 -14.87
CA THR A 299 -14.17 20.08 -15.22
C THR A 299 -13.15 20.65 -14.24
N ASN A 300 -13.28 20.33 -12.95
CA ASN A 300 -12.34 20.80 -11.93
C ASN A 300 -10.98 20.10 -12.07
N GLN A 301 -10.98 18.79 -12.32
CA GLN A 301 -9.77 18.01 -12.54
C GLN A 301 -9.10 18.39 -13.87
N LYS A 302 -9.89 18.67 -14.91
CA LYS A 302 -9.39 19.21 -16.18
C LYS A 302 -8.66 20.54 -15.97
N ALA A 303 -9.17 21.44 -15.12
CA ALA A 303 -8.47 22.67 -14.73
C ALA A 303 -7.10 22.39 -14.09
N ILE A 304 -7.01 21.36 -13.24
CA ILE A 304 -5.75 20.93 -12.61
C ILE A 304 -4.75 20.45 -13.67
N TYR A 305 -5.18 19.66 -14.64
CA TYR A 305 -4.29 19.22 -15.72
C TYR A 305 -3.86 20.36 -16.64
N TYR A 306 -4.67 21.40 -16.82
CA TYR A 306 -4.23 22.62 -17.50
C TYR A 306 -3.09 23.34 -16.75
N LEU A 307 -3.07 23.34 -15.41
CA LEU A 307 -1.91 23.83 -14.66
C LEU A 307 -0.69 22.92 -14.84
N GLY A 308 -0.88 21.60 -14.90
CA GLY A 308 0.18 20.65 -15.25
C GLY A 308 0.78 20.94 -16.64
N LEU A 309 -0.06 21.23 -17.62
CA LEU A 309 0.36 21.65 -18.97
C LEU A 309 1.08 23.01 -18.94
N ALA A 310 0.62 23.96 -18.11
CA ALA A 310 1.29 25.23 -17.93
C ALA A 310 2.72 25.06 -17.37
N ASP A 311 2.88 24.18 -16.39
CA ASP A 311 4.19 23.80 -15.86
C ASP A 311 5.07 23.10 -16.90
N ALA A 312 4.51 22.21 -17.72
CA ALA A 312 5.24 21.57 -18.82
C ALA A 312 5.77 22.62 -19.82
N TYR A 313 4.92 23.57 -20.24
CA TYR A 313 5.34 24.65 -21.13
C TYR A 313 6.36 25.59 -20.48
N ARG A 314 6.21 25.90 -19.19
CA ARG A 314 7.17 26.73 -18.44
C ARG A 314 8.55 26.09 -18.42
N ASN A 315 8.64 24.79 -18.16
CA ASN A 315 9.90 24.03 -18.18
C ASN A 315 10.47 23.85 -19.60
N MET A 316 9.64 23.96 -20.63
CA MET A 316 10.09 24.03 -22.03
C MET A 316 10.58 25.42 -22.44
N GLY A 317 10.43 26.45 -21.59
CA GLY A 317 10.72 27.86 -21.94
C GLY A 317 9.66 28.51 -22.84
N SER A 318 8.51 27.86 -23.04
CA SER A 318 7.41 28.35 -23.88
C SER A 318 6.40 29.17 -23.06
N TYR A 319 6.82 30.33 -22.55
CA TYR A 319 6.06 31.10 -21.56
C TYR A 319 4.70 31.62 -22.04
N VAL A 320 4.56 31.94 -23.34
CA VAL A 320 3.26 32.34 -23.92
C VAL A 320 2.25 31.19 -23.83
N SER A 321 2.67 29.98 -24.22
CA SER A 321 1.83 28.77 -24.12
C SER A 321 1.53 28.42 -22.68
N ALA A 322 2.50 28.57 -21.77
CA ALA A 322 2.29 28.35 -20.34
C ALA A 322 1.21 29.28 -19.78
N ARG A 323 1.30 30.59 -20.07
CA ARG A 323 0.29 31.58 -19.68
C ARG A 323 -1.10 31.22 -20.22
N ASN A 324 -1.18 30.84 -21.50
CA ASN A 324 -2.46 30.51 -22.12
C ASN A 324 -3.08 29.26 -21.48
N ALA A 325 -2.29 28.25 -21.12
CA ALA A 325 -2.77 27.08 -20.39
C ALA A 325 -3.34 27.45 -19.00
N VAL A 326 -2.73 28.40 -18.29
CA VAL A 326 -3.31 28.92 -17.04
C VAL A 326 -4.64 29.64 -17.27
N TYR A 327 -4.78 30.40 -18.36
CA TYR A 327 -6.06 31.02 -18.70
C TYR A 327 -7.15 29.98 -19.01
N SER A 328 -6.82 28.91 -19.74
CA SER A 328 -7.73 27.78 -19.92
C SER A 328 -8.11 27.15 -18.58
N ALA A 329 -7.19 26.98 -17.63
CA ALA A 329 -7.53 26.50 -16.29
C ALA A 329 -8.54 27.44 -15.57
N LEU A 330 -8.35 28.75 -15.70
CA LEU A 330 -9.22 29.77 -15.10
C LEU A 330 -10.62 29.85 -15.77
N GLU A 331 -10.76 29.41 -17.03
CA GLU A 331 -12.07 29.26 -17.68
C GLU A 331 -12.91 28.16 -17.01
N PHE A 332 -12.27 27.07 -16.58
CA PHE A 332 -12.93 25.97 -15.84
C PHE A 332 -13.12 26.29 -14.36
N ARG A 333 -12.16 26.98 -13.74
CA ARG A 333 -12.20 27.33 -12.31
C ARG A 333 -11.85 28.80 -12.07
N SER A 334 -12.88 29.64 -12.17
CA SER A 334 -12.74 31.09 -11.95
C SER A 334 -12.32 31.39 -10.51
N GLY A 335 -11.45 32.40 -10.33
CA GLY A 335 -10.99 32.83 -9.01
C GLY A 335 -10.01 31.86 -8.32
N TRP A 336 -9.56 30.80 -9.00
CA TRP A 336 -8.67 29.81 -8.39
C TRP A 336 -7.29 30.38 -8.11
N GLY A 337 -6.94 30.46 -6.82
CA GLY A 337 -5.68 31.03 -6.35
C GLY A 337 -4.46 30.31 -6.89
N GLU A 338 -4.48 28.98 -6.97
CA GLU A 338 -3.33 28.20 -7.45
C GLU A 338 -2.99 28.51 -8.92
N ALA A 339 -4.01 28.75 -9.75
CA ALA A 339 -3.80 29.17 -11.13
C ALA A 339 -3.11 30.54 -11.20
N TYR A 340 -3.52 31.49 -10.37
CA TYR A 340 -2.86 32.79 -10.29
C TYR A 340 -1.44 32.72 -9.69
N MET A 341 -1.20 31.81 -8.75
CA MET A 341 0.16 31.50 -8.26
C MET A 341 1.02 30.99 -9.41
N ASN A 342 0.54 30.03 -10.18
CA ASN A 342 1.27 29.48 -11.33
C ASN A 342 1.56 30.57 -12.38
N LEU A 343 0.58 31.43 -12.68
CA LEU A 343 0.75 32.57 -13.58
C LEU A 343 1.88 33.52 -13.14
N GLY A 344 1.93 33.86 -11.84
CA GLY A 344 3.00 34.69 -11.30
C GLY A 344 4.38 34.06 -11.48
N TYR A 345 4.50 32.76 -11.18
CA TYR A 345 5.76 32.02 -11.37
C TYR A 345 6.16 31.85 -12.84
N ILE A 346 5.20 31.77 -13.78
CA ILE A 346 5.50 31.78 -15.22
C ILE A 346 6.14 33.10 -15.63
N TYR A 347 5.61 34.23 -15.17
CA TYR A 347 6.19 35.55 -15.46
C TYR A 347 7.62 35.66 -14.92
N ILE A 348 7.84 35.25 -13.67
CA ILE A 348 9.18 35.26 -13.06
C ILE A 348 10.15 34.37 -13.83
N ALA A 349 9.74 33.15 -14.19
CA ALA A 349 10.59 32.21 -14.91
C ALA A 349 11.01 32.74 -16.30
N GLY A 350 10.17 33.56 -16.94
CA GLY A 350 10.45 34.20 -18.22
C GLY A 350 10.91 35.66 -18.13
N ALA A 351 11.26 36.16 -16.94
CA ALA A 351 11.64 37.58 -16.79
C ALA A 351 12.90 37.92 -17.60
N LYS A 352 13.90 37.03 -17.56
CA LYS A 352 15.18 37.19 -18.29
C LYS A 352 15.07 37.14 -19.81
N THR A 353 13.91 36.74 -20.35
CA THR A 353 13.67 36.77 -21.80
C THR A 353 12.97 38.06 -22.25
N CYS A 354 12.87 39.05 -21.36
CA CYS A 354 12.17 40.30 -21.57
C CYS A 354 13.14 41.50 -21.50
N GLY A 355 13.66 41.91 -22.67
CA GLY A 355 14.34 43.19 -22.85
C GLY A 355 15.63 43.38 -22.04
N ASP A 356 15.88 44.62 -21.61
CA ASP A 356 17.03 45.01 -20.80
C ASP A 356 16.78 44.84 -19.28
N ASP A 357 17.77 45.16 -18.44
CA ASP A 357 17.65 45.06 -16.97
C ASP A 357 16.47 45.87 -16.39
N PHE A 358 16.01 46.93 -17.07
CA PHE A 358 14.81 47.65 -16.66
C PHE A 358 13.57 46.84 -17.01
N ASP A 359 13.47 46.38 -18.26
CA ASP A 359 12.33 45.59 -18.73
C ASP A 359 12.15 44.32 -17.89
N GLU A 360 13.24 43.60 -17.56
CA GLU A 360 13.22 42.45 -16.65
C GLU A 360 12.62 42.84 -15.28
N SER A 361 13.01 43.98 -14.72
CA SER A 361 12.50 44.45 -13.43
C SER A 361 11.01 44.80 -13.46
N THR A 362 10.49 45.23 -14.61
CA THR A 362 9.05 45.53 -14.78
C THR A 362 8.18 44.27 -14.81
N VAL A 363 8.75 43.11 -15.20
CA VAL A 363 8.03 41.82 -15.20
C VAL A 363 7.54 41.46 -13.81
N TYR A 364 8.31 41.80 -12.77
CA TYR A 364 7.91 41.53 -11.38
C TYR A 364 6.63 42.28 -10.98
N TRP A 365 6.30 43.42 -11.59
CA TRP A 365 5.02 44.08 -11.36
C TRP A 365 3.84 43.20 -11.76
N VAL A 366 3.93 42.59 -12.96
CA VAL A 366 2.88 41.72 -13.50
C VAL A 366 2.82 40.41 -12.72
N ALA A 367 3.97 39.87 -12.30
CA ALA A 367 4.01 38.70 -11.43
C ALA A 367 3.34 38.98 -10.07
N VAL A 368 3.62 40.13 -9.45
CA VAL A 368 2.99 40.54 -8.19
C VAL A 368 1.49 40.79 -8.36
N ASP A 369 1.04 41.34 -9.49
CA ASP A 369 -0.39 41.47 -9.78
C ASP A 369 -1.09 40.11 -9.84
N ALA A 370 -0.45 39.09 -10.42
CA ALA A 370 -0.98 37.73 -10.40
C ALA A 370 -1.07 37.19 -8.97
N PHE A 371 -0.02 37.34 -8.15
CA PHE A 371 -0.07 36.92 -6.74
C PHE A 371 -1.11 37.69 -5.92
N ARG A 372 -1.34 38.97 -6.21
CA ARG A 372 -2.41 39.75 -5.57
C ARG A 372 -3.79 39.17 -5.87
N LYS A 373 -4.02 38.65 -7.07
CA LYS A 373 -5.25 37.90 -7.39
C LYS A 373 -5.35 36.60 -6.59
N ALA A 374 -4.23 35.93 -6.34
CA ALA A 374 -4.21 34.72 -5.51
C ALA A 374 -4.51 34.99 -4.02
N LEU A 375 -4.54 36.24 -3.54
CA LEU A 375 -4.90 36.56 -2.15
C LEU A 375 -6.39 36.34 -1.85
N SER A 376 -7.26 36.30 -2.87
CA SER A 376 -8.69 36.08 -2.67
C SER A 376 -9.06 34.63 -2.36
N ASP A 377 -8.11 33.70 -2.50
CA ASP A 377 -8.28 32.28 -2.23
C ASP A 377 -7.51 31.92 -0.94
N GLU A 378 -8.22 31.40 0.07
CA GLU A 378 -7.67 31.15 1.40
C GLU A 378 -6.55 30.10 1.35
N ASP A 379 -6.62 29.13 0.43
CA ASP A 379 -5.61 28.06 0.28
C ASP A 379 -4.25 28.58 -0.24
N THR A 380 -4.26 29.74 -0.90
CA THR A 380 -3.05 30.34 -1.48
C THR A 380 -2.62 31.63 -0.81
N LYS A 381 -3.46 32.23 0.03
CA LYS A 381 -3.25 33.54 0.65
C LYS A 381 -1.88 33.72 1.29
N ASP A 382 -1.45 32.79 2.13
CA ASP A 382 -0.15 32.85 2.80
C ASP A 382 1.03 32.75 1.83
N ARG A 383 0.93 31.84 0.84
CA ARG A 383 1.95 31.67 -0.20
C ARG A 383 2.01 32.91 -1.10
N ALA A 384 0.86 33.46 -1.47
CA ALA A 384 0.73 34.67 -2.27
C ALA A 384 1.33 35.89 -1.54
N SER A 385 1.01 36.11 -0.26
CA SER A 385 1.61 37.18 0.54
C SER A 385 3.13 37.07 0.61
N LYS A 386 3.67 35.86 0.83
CA LYS A 386 5.12 35.61 0.83
C LYS A 386 5.75 35.91 -0.53
N SER A 387 5.13 35.48 -1.63
CA SER A 387 5.60 35.78 -2.99
C SER A 387 5.55 37.27 -3.28
N ILE A 388 4.48 37.99 -2.91
CA ILE A 388 4.39 39.44 -3.07
C ILE A 388 5.55 40.14 -2.35
N ASN A 389 5.80 39.79 -1.09
CA ASN A 389 6.88 40.39 -0.30
C ASN A 389 8.28 40.05 -0.85
N THR A 390 8.45 38.87 -1.43
CA THR A 390 9.72 38.45 -2.04
C THR A 390 9.97 39.21 -3.34
N TYR A 391 8.98 39.22 -4.24
CA TYR A 391 9.16 39.73 -5.59
C TYR A 391 9.03 41.25 -5.71
N SER A 392 8.34 41.91 -4.77
CA SER A 392 8.29 43.40 -4.75
C SER A 392 9.65 44.05 -4.51
N LYS A 393 10.62 43.32 -3.96
CA LYS A 393 12.00 43.80 -3.76
C LYS A 393 12.80 43.92 -5.07
N TYR A 394 12.35 43.26 -6.13
CA TYR A 394 12.98 43.29 -7.45
C TYR A 394 12.38 44.37 -8.36
N PHE A 395 11.49 45.20 -7.83
CA PHE A 395 10.98 46.35 -8.57
C PHE A 395 12.13 47.33 -8.87
N PRO A 396 12.05 48.08 -9.98
CA PRO A 396 13.02 49.12 -10.26
C PRO A 396 12.98 50.21 -9.18
N ALA A 397 14.16 50.73 -8.84
CA ALA A 397 14.28 51.88 -7.95
C ALA A 397 13.65 53.13 -8.58
N LYS A 398 13.19 54.07 -7.73
CA LYS A 398 12.56 55.31 -8.15
C LYS A 398 13.40 56.12 -9.14
N GLU A 399 14.71 56.18 -8.93
CA GLU A 399 15.66 56.83 -9.82
C GLU A 399 15.65 56.19 -11.22
N LYS A 400 15.72 54.85 -11.28
CA LYS A 400 15.71 54.10 -12.55
C LYS A 400 14.40 54.30 -13.31
N CYS A 401 13.27 54.31 -12.60
CA CYS A 401 11.96 54.65 -13.17
C CYS A 401 11.95 56.07 -13.74
N PHE A 402 12.45 57.06 -13.00
CA PHE A 402 12.53 58.45 -13.46
C PHE A 402 13.38 58.60 -14.74
N PHE A 403 14.57 57.98 -14.80
CA PHE A 403 15.42 57.99 -15.99
C PHE A 403 14.75 57.35 -17.21
N LYS A 404 13.89 56.35 -16.99
CA LYS A 404 13.13 55.67 -18.05
C LYS A 404 11.78 56.35 -18.35
N GLY A 405 11.49 57.50 -17.73
CA GLY A 405 10.24 58.24 -17.93
C GLY A 405 9.00 57.55 -17.37
N VAL A 406 9.17 56.65 -16.39
CA VAL A 406 8.08 55.91 -15.74
C VAL A 406 7.79 56.51 -14.38
N GLU A 407 6.54 56.92 -14.15
CA GLU A 407 6.07 57.49 -12.88
C GLU A 407 5.33 56.45 -12.03
N ALA A 408 5.72 56.29 -10.76
CA ALA A 408 5.06 55.38 -9.84
C ALA A 408 3.57 55.70 -9.68
N GLY A 409 2.73 54.65 -9.63
CA GLY A 409 1.27 54.79 -9.56
C GLY A 409 0.59 55.07 -10.92
N LYS A 410 1.35 55.31 -11.99
CA LYS A 410 0.80 55.41 -13.35
C LYS A 410 0.75 54.03 -14.02
N SER A 411 -0.08 53.98 -15.06
CA SER A 411 -0.17 52.84 -15.95
C SER A 411 1.12 52.67 -16.74
N HIS A 412 1.62 51.46 -16.84
CA HIS A 412 2.77 51.10 -17.65
C HIS A 412 2.51 49.77 -18.37
N THR A 413 2.87 49.70 -19.65
CA THR A 413 2.77 48.46 -20.42
C THR A 413 4.11 47.75 -20.38
N VAL A 414 4.15 46.59 -19.73
CA VAL A 414 5.27 45.67 -19.84
C VAL A 414 5.21 45.03 -21.21
N GLU A 415 6.20 45.34 -22.04
CA GLU A 415 6.27 44.89 -23.43
C GLU A 415 6.70 43.41 -23.54
N CYS A 416 7.52 43.05 -24.54
CA CYS A 416 7.99 41.68 -24.80
C CYS A 416 6.85 40.65 -24.98
N TRP A 417 7.12 39.37 -24.65
CA TRP A 417 6.13 38.29 -24.74
C TRP A 417 4.96 38.46 -23.75
N ILE A 418 5.12 39.32 -22.74
CA ILE A 418 4.12 39.58 -21.70
C ILE A 418 3.00 40.46 -22.24
N ASN A 419 3.35 41.60 -22.86
CA ASN A 419 2.41 42.57 -23.45
C ASN A 419 1.18 42.82 -22.56
N LYS A 420 1.43 43.26 -21.32
CA LYS A 420 0.37 43.58 -20.35
C LYS A 420 0.59 44.92 -19.68
N THR A 421 -0.51 45.62 -19.49
CA THR A 421 -0.57 46.83 -18.68
C THR A 421 -0.67 46.49 -17.20
N THR A 422 0.16 47.16 -16.40
CA THR A 422 0.21 47.10 -14.95
C THR A 422 0.38 48.52 -14.39
N MET A 423 0.48 48.63 -13.07
CA MET A 423 0.76 49.88 -12.38
C MET A 423 2.23 49.89 -11.97
N ALA A 424 2.95 50.93 -12.39
CA ALA A 424 4.36 51.10 -12.04
C ALA A 424 4.51 51.29 -10.52
N ARG A 425 5.50 50.59 -9.94
CA ARG A 425 5.79 50.61 -8.50
C ARG A 425 7.30 50.61 -8.29
N THR A 426 7.77 51.31 -7.27
CA THR A 426 9.19 51.36 -6.93
C THR A 426 9.50 50.43 -5.76
N SER A 427 10.76 50.02 -5.64
CA SER A 427 11.23 49.24 -4.50
C SER A 427 11.43 50.08 -3.23
N ASP A 428 11.62 51.38 -3.41
CA ASP A 428 12.00 52.40 -2.43
C ASP A 428 10.99 53.56 -2.37
#